data_AF-A0A9D6DTB5-F1
#
_entry.id   AF-A0A9D6DTB5-F1
#
_cell.length_a   1.000
_cell.length_b   1.000
_cell.length_c   1.000
_cell.angle_alpha   90.00
_cell.angle_beta   90.00
_cell.angle_gamma   90.00
#
_symmetry.space_group_name_H-M   'P 1'
#
loop_
_entity.id
_entity.type
_entity.pdbx_description
1 polymer ?
#
loop_
_entity_poly.entity_id
_entity_poly.type
_entity_poly.pdbx_seq_one_letter_code
_entity_poly.pdbx_strand_id
1 'polypeptide(L)'
;MPIHNPPQYRYALFESWDKEAFDFIKQIGSQKNYPKITGAEDNKNKFLIVLIRTQKSLHDWRDFLKDMLTQIMHNGVIDTKSLNEKYPPESISKEKPAWVTYEEDKIVNNFIDELAIRKVKFVGTDEEIAEFAMRFLLGQLGHDWEWTIMMIWEMLGNENSINVKQLNEEMKNFDYLGLFK
;
A
#
# COMPACT_ATOMS: atom_id res chain seq x y z
N MET A 1 -15.25 10.72 24.51
CA MET A 1 -14.85 12.12 24.24
C MET A 1 -14.51 12.22 22.77
N PRO A 2 -15.02 13.20 22.02
CA PRO A 2 -14.53 13.42 20.65
C PRO A 2 -13.05 13.81 20.73
N ILE A 3 -12.22 13.20 19.90
CA ILE A 3 -10.80 13.52 19.80
C ILE A 3 -10.73 14.95 19.24
N HIS A 4 -10.53 15.94 20.10
CA HIS A 4 -10.60 17.36 19.74
C HIS A 4 -9.48 17.83 18.79
N ASN A 5 -8.49 16.98 18.49
CA ASN A 5 -7.53 17.14 17.41
C ASN A 5 -7.13 15.75 16.92
N PRO A 6 -7.63 15.26 15.77
CA PRO A 6 -7.12 14.01 15.21
C PRO A 6 -5.59 14.10 15.07
N PRO A 7 -4.85 13.02 15.36
CA PRO A 7 -3.39 13.03 15.28
C PRO A 7 -2.90 13.53 13.92
N GLN A 8 -1.80 14.28 13.91
CA GLN A 8 -1.32 15.00 12.71
C GLN A 8 -1.08 14.09 11.49
N TYR A 9 -0.75 12.82 11.72
CA TYR A 9 -0.60 11.83 10.67
C TYR A 9 -1.89 11.56 9.88
N ARG A 10 -3.07 11.97 10.38
CA ARG A 10 -4.37 11.84 9.69
C ARG A 10 -4.64 12.95 8.67
N TYR A 11 -3.81 13.99 8.59
CA TYR A 11 -3.96 15.03 7.57
C TYR A 11 -3.20 14.62 6.31
N ALA A 12 -3.89 14.58 5.18
CA ALA A 12 -3.27 14.32 3.88
C ALA A 12 -2.25 15.41 3.58
N LEU A 13 -1.08 15.02 3.08
CA LEU A 13 -0.07 15.95 2.55
C LEU A 13 0.34 17.05 3.55
N PHE A 14 0.46 16.69 4.83
CA PHE A 14 0.75 17.63 5.91
C PHE A 14 2.16 18.21 5.82
N GLU A 15 3.16 17.37 5.55
CA GLU A 15 4.56 17.78 5.43
C GLU A 15 4.92 18.14 3.97
N SER A 16 5.97 18.97 3.78
CA SER A 16 6.49 19.26 2.43
C SER A 16 6.90 18.00 1.70
N TRP A 17 7.50 17.06 2.42
CA TRP A 17 7.88 15.76 1.88
C TRP A 17 6.69 14.95 1.37
N ASP A 18 5.54 14.98 2.05
CA ASP A 18 4.34 14.25 1.61
C ASP A 18 3.85 14.80 0.25
N LYS A 19 3.94 16.11 0.04
CA LYS A 19 3.56 16.78 -1.23
C LYS A 19 4.51 16.41 -2.36
N GLU A 20 5.82 16.44 -2.09
CA GLU A 20 6.84 16.03 -3.06
C GLU A 20 6.69 14.56 -3.46
N ALA A 21 6.44 13.68 -2.48
CA ALA A 21 6.17 12.26 -2.70
C ALA A 21 4.91 12.07 -3.56
N PHE A 22 3.84 12.79 -3.24
CA PHE A 22 2.59 12.75 -4.01
C PHE A 22 2.80 13.17 -5.47
N ASP A 23 3.46 14.30 -5.70
CA ASP A 23 3.71 14.81 -7.06
C ASP A 23 4.61 13.85 -7.86
N PHE A 24 5.59 13.23 -7.21
CA PHE A 24 6.45 12.24 -7.84
C PHE A 24 5.67 10.98 -8.26
N ILE A 25 4.85 10.40 -7.37
CA ILE A 25 4.03 9.22 -7.68
C ILE A 25 2.99 9.56 -8.76
N LYS A 26 2.39 10.76 -8.68
CA LYS A 26 1.45 11.27 -9.69
C LYS A 26 2.10 11.34 -11.07
N GLN A 27 3.35 11.79 -11.15
CA GLN A 27 4.09 11.83 -12.41
C GLN A 27 4.32 10.40 -12.96
N ILE A 28 4.72 9.46 -12.10
CA ILE A 28 4.91 8.05 -12.48
C ILE A 28 3.61 7.47 -13.06
N GLY A 29 2.50 7.63 -12.35
CA GLY A 29 1.19 7.15 -12.78
C GLY A 29 0.78 7.76 -14.13
N SER A 30 0.77 9.10 -14.22
CA SER A 30 0.29 9.81 -15.42
C SER A 30 1.11 9.51 -16.67
N GLN A 31 2.40 9.22 -16.50
CA GLN A 31 3.30 8.84 -17.60
C GLN A 31 3.32 7.32 -17.85
N LYS A 32 2.69 6.51 -16.98
CA LYS A 32 2.80 5.04 -16.96
C LYS A 32 4.23 4.55 -16.95
N ASN A 33 5.15 5.33 -16.39
CA ASN A 33 6.56 5.00 -16.31
C ASN A 33 6.85 4.24 -15.02
N TYR A 34 6.20 3.10 -14.86
CA TYR A 34 6.26 2.33 -13.61
C TYR A 34 7.68 1.81 -13.33
N PRO A 35 8.11 1.82 -12.05
CA PRO A 35 9.43 1.32 -11.70
C PRO A 35 9.53 -0.18 -11.96
N LYS A 36 10.74 -0.64 -12.28
CA LYS A 36 11.00 -2.07 -12.46
C LYS A 36 10.94 -2.78 -11.11
N ILE A 37 10.09 -3.80 -10.98
CA ILE A 37 10.08 -4.69 -9.82
C ILE A 37 11.19 -5.72 -9.96
N THR A 38 11.99 -5.93 -8.90
CA THR A 38 13.03 -6.95 -8.86
C THR A 38 12.86 -7.87 -7.66
N GLY A 39 13.28 -9.13 -7.81
CA GLY A 39 13.12 -10.20 -6.81
C GLY A 39 12.41 -11.43 -7.35
N ALA A 40 12.46 -12.54 -6.61
CA ALA A 40 11.71 -13.75 -6.90
C ALA A 40 10.20 -13.55 -6.66
N GLU A 41 9.34 -14.41 -7.23
CA GLU A 41 7.88 -14.34 -7.05
C GLU A 41 7.47 -14.30 -5.57
N ASP A 42 8.09 -15.13 -4.73
CA ASP A 42 7.81 -15.16 -3.29
C ASP A 42 8.16 -13.83 -2.61
N ASN A 43 9.24 -13.16 -3.04
CA ASN A 43 9.61 -11.84 -2.52
C ASN A 43 8.61 -10.77 -2.95
N LYS A 44 8.15 -10.81 -4.21
CA LYS A 44 7.13 -9.88 -4.71
C LYS A 44 5.83 -10.03 -3.95
N ASN A 45 5.40 -11.27 -3.72
CA ASN A 45 4.19 -11.56 -2.95
C ASN A 45 4.30 -11.09 -1.50
N LYS A 46 5.43 -11.40 -0.84
CA LYS A 46 5.71 -10.94 0.53
C LYS A 46 5.75 -9.42 0.62
N PHE A 47 6.34 -8.75 -0.36
CA PHE A 47 6.39 -7.30 -0.46
C PHE A 47 4.99 -6.68 -0.50
N LEU A 48 4.07 -7.23 -1.31
CA LEU A 48 2.70 -6.72 -1.40
C LEU A 48 1.93 -6.90 -0.07
N ILE A 49 2.15 -8.02 0.61
CA ILE A 49 1.60 -8.25 1.95
C ILE A 49 2.15 -7.21 2.94
N VAL A 50 3.46 -6.97 2.94
CA VAL A 50 4.09 -5.95 3.80
C VAL A 50 3.53 -4.57 3.50
N LEU A 51 3.46 -4.18 2.23
CA LEU A 51 2.92 -2.91 1.78
C LEU A 51 1.52 -2.66 2.35
N ILE A 52 0.61 -3.62 2.20
CA ILE A 52 -0.76 -3.52 2.73
C ILE A 52 -0.73 -3.43 4.26
N ARG A 53 0.05 -4.30 4.91
CA ARG A 53 0.08 -4.41 6.36
C ARG A 53 0.74 -3.21 7.05
N THR A 54 1.59 -2.44 6.36
CA THR A 54 2.24 -1.25 6.94
C THR A 54 1.24 -0.24 7.52
N GLN A 55 0.00 -0.23 7.04
CA GLN A 55 -1.07 0.64 7.54
C GLN A 55 -1.42 0.46 9.01
N LYS A 56 -1.10 -0.70 9.59
CA LYS A 56 -1.26 -0.93 11.02
C LYS A 56 -0.24 -0.18 11.87
N SER A 57 0.91 0.14 11.32
CA SER A 57 1.97 0.81 12.07
C SER A 57 2.06 2.26 11.66
N LEU A 58 1.60 3.13 12.55
CA LEU A 58 1.63 4.59 12.37
C LEU A 58 3.04 5.15 12.19
N HIS A 59 4.07 4.40 12.60
CA HIS A 59 5.47 4.75 12.38
C HIS A 59 6.11 3.99 11.21
N ASP A 60 5.76 2.73 10.94
CA ASP A 60 6.47 1.94 9.91
C ASP A 60 6.05 2.27 8.46
N TRP A 61 4.84 2.78 8.21
CA TRP A 61 4.39 2.99 6.82
C TRP A 61 5.16 4.10 6.09
N ARG A 62 5.51 5.19 6.78
CA ARG A 62 6.28 6.29 6.19
C ARG A 62 7.72 5.90 5.90
N ASP A 63 8.34 5.12 6.79
CA ASP A 63 9.73 4.67 6.60
C ASP A 63 9.82 3.67 5.43
N PHE A 64 8.85 2.75 5.34
CA PHE A 64 8.71 1.86 4.19
C PHE A 64 8.53 2.64 2.88
N LEU A 65 7.62 3.62 2.86
CA LEU A 65 7.38 4.49 1.71
C LEU A 65 8.65 5.28 1.33
N LYS A 66 9.36 5.88 2.30
CA LYS A 66 10.60 6.64 2.06
C LYS A 66 11.67 5.78 1.41
N ASP A 67 11.90 4.56 1.92
CA ASP A 67 12.88 3.66 1.33
C ASP A 67 12.50 3.25 -0.09
N MET A 68 11.22 2.94 -0.32
CA MET A 68 10.75 2.56 -1.65
C MET A 68 10.90 3.71 -2.64
N LEU A 69 10.47 4.92 -2.28
CA LEU A 69 10.64 6.10 -3.14
C LEU A 69 12.11 6.42 -3.39
N THR A 70 12.98 6.24 -2.39
CA THR A 70 14.43 6.43 -2.56
C THR A 70 15.00 5.45 -3.59
N GLN A 71 14.59 4.18 -3.56
CA GLN A 71 15.03 3.20 -4.57
C GLN A 71 14.56 3.59 -5.98
N ILE A 72 13.32 4.06 -6.11
CA ILE A 72 12.75 4.49 -7.39
C ILE A 72 13.48 5.74 -7.90
N MET A 73 13.73 6.74 -7.05
CA MET A 73 14.39 7.98 -7.43
C MET A 73 15.85 7.76 -7.84
N HIS A 74 16.59 6.89 -7.15
CA HIS A 74 18.00 6.65 -7.44
C HIS A 74 18.20 5.70 -8.62
N ASN A 75 17.40 4.64 -8.70
CA ASN A 75 17.70 3.49 -9.54
C ASN A 75 16.55 3.11 -10.48
N GLY A 76 15.36 3.70 -10.34
CA GLY A 76 14.16 3.33 -11.12
C GLY A 76 13.62 1.93 -10.80
N VAL A 77 13.96 1.37 -9.64
CA VAL A 77 13.57 0.01 -9.26
C VAL A 77 12.90 -0.06 -7.89
N ILE A 78 12.12 -1.13 -7.70
CA ILE A 78 11.66 -1.59 -6.37
C ILE A 78 12.32 -2.96 -6.14
N ASP A 79 13.30 -3.01 -5.23
CA ASP A 79 13.95 -4.22 -4.76
C ASP A 79 13.14 -4.85 -3.63
N THR A 80 12.28 -5.80 -4.00
CA THR A 80 11.39 -6.48 -3.06
C THR A 80 12.16 -7.31 -2.04
N LYS A 81 13.35 -7.82 -2.37
CA LYS A 81 14.16 -8.61 -1.43
C LYS A 81 14.68 -7.69 -0.32
N SER A 82 15.32 -6.58 -0.71
CA SER A 82 15.87 -5.60 0.23
C SER A 82 14.80 -5.03 1.16
N LEU A 83 13.62 -4.67 0.62
CA LEU A 83 12.51 -4.18 1.42
C LEU A 83 11.98 -5.23 2.41
N ASN A 84 11.83 -6.49 1.99
CA ASN A 84 11.37 -7.56 2.87
C ASN A 84 12.37 -7.94 3.97
N GLU A 85 13.67 -7.75 3.73
CA GLU A 85 14.71 -7.96 4.74
C GLU A 85 14.69 -6.85 5.80
N LYS A 86 14.47 -5.60 5.38
CA LYS A 86 14.35 -4.45 6.28
C LYS A 86 13.01 -4.43 7.04
N TYR A 87 11.93 -4.85 6.39
CA TYR A 87 10.56 -4.84 6.90
C TYR A 87 9.93 -6.24 6.84
N PRO A 88 10.36 -7.17 7.71
CA PRO A 88 9.73 -8.49 7.75
C PRO A 88 8.26 -8.36 8.19
N PRO A 89 7.31 -9.12 7.62
CA PRO A 89 5.90 -9.10 8.04
C PRO A 89 5.71 -9.26 9.55
N GLU A 90 6.60 -10.00 10.20
CA GLU A 90 6.59 -10.26 11.63
C GLU A 90 6.91 -9.01 12.48
N SER A 91 7.56 -7.98 11.92
CA SER A 91 7.85 -6.73 12.64
C SER A 91 6.65 -5.79 12.71
N ILE A 92 5.63 -5.98 11.88
CA ILE A 92 4.44 -5.12 11.84
C ILE A 92 3.58 -5.40 13.08
N SER A 93 3.33 -4.36 13.86
CA SER A 93 2.54 -4.43 15.09
C SER A 93 1.18 -5.10 14.89
N LYS A 94 0.80 -5.94 15.84
CA LYS A 94 -0.55 -6.56 15.92
C LYS A 94 -1.48 -5.76 16.83
N GLU A 95 -1.00 -4.71 17.48
CA GLU A 95 -1.84 -3.86 18.31
C GLU A 95 -2.93 -3.21 17.46
N LYS A 96 -4.06 -2.88 18.11
CA LYS A 96 -5.15 -2.16 17.47
C LYS A 96 -4.71 -0.69 17.32
N PRO A 97 -4.54 -0.17 16.10
CA PRO A 97 -4.06 1.18 15.90
C PRO A 97 -5.15 2.21 16.24
N ALA A 98 -4.73 3.43 16.52
CA ALA A 98 -5.61 4.53 16.94
C ALA A 98 -6.60 4.98 15.86
N TRP A 99 -6.47 4.53 14.61
CA TRP A 99 -7.45 4.78 13.55
C TRP A 99 -8.68 3.87 13.65
N VAL A 100 -8.62 2.74 14.37
CA VAL A 100 -9.75 1.80 14.47
C VAL A 100 -10.78 2.28 15.48
N THR A 101 -11.76 3.03 14.99
CA THR A 101 -12.80 3.70 15.75
C THR A 101 -14.21 3.15 15.50
N TYR A 102 -14.54 2.83 14.25
CA TYR A 102 -15.85 2.33 13.80
C TYR A 102 -15.84 0.80 13.56
N GLU A 103 -16.99 0.21 13.26
CA GLU A 103 -17.08 -1.24 12.98
C GLU A 103 -16.40 -1.59 11.66
N GLU A 104 -16.50 -0.73 10.66
CA GLU A 104 -15.87 -0.85 9.35
C GLU A 104 -14.34 -0.87 9.48
N ASP A 105 -13.78 0.01 10.32
CA ASP A 105 -12.35 0.04 10.61
C ASP A 105 -11.86 -1.29 11.21
N LYS A 106 -12.72 -2.00 11.94
CA LYS A 106 -12.37 -3.32 12.50
C LYS A 106 -12.26 -4.37 11.41
N ILE A 107 -13.06 -4.30 10.34
CA ILE A 107 -12.98 -5.22 9.21
C ILE A 107 -11.60 -5.07 8.56
N VAL A 108 -11.21 -3.83 8.25
CA VAL A 108 -9.90 -3.49 7.69
C VAL A 108 -8.77 -3.97 8.60
N ASN A 109 -8.85 -3.66 9.90
CA ASN A 109 -7.85 -4.06 10.89
C ASN A 109 -7.70 -5.59 10.98
N ASN A 110 -8.80 -6.31 11.04
CA ASN A 110 -8.82 -7.76 11.15
C ASN A 110 -8.26 -8.40 9.88
N PHE A 111 -8.60 -7.88 8.70
CA PHE A 111 -8.05 -8.36 7.45
C PHE A 111 -6.52 -8.15 7.38
N ILE A 112 -6.01 -6.99 7.81
CA ILE A 112 -4.57 -6.73 7.91
C ILE A 112 -3.87 -7.75 8.86
N ASP A 113 -4.51 -8.12 9.96
CA ASP A 113 -4.01 -9.16 10.87
C ASP A 113 -4.03 -10.55 10.22
N GLU A 114 -5.10 -10.89 9.50
CA GLU A 114 -5.21 -12.15 8.76
C GLU A 114 -4.10 -12.31 7.72
N LEU A 115 -3.71 -11.24 7.02
CA LEU A 115 -2.61 -11.26 6.06
C LEU A 115 -1.25 -11.65 6.68
N ALA A 116 -1.10 -11.60 8.01
CA ALA A 116 0.10 -12.09 8.68
C ALA A 116 0.23 -13.63 8.66
N ILE A 117 -0.90 -14.34 8.52
CA ILE A 117 -0.97 -15.80 8.63
C ILE A 117 -1.57 -16.47 7.40
N ARG A 118 -2.45 -15.77 6.68
CA ARG A 118 -3.14 -16.27 5.49
C ARG A 118 -2.16 -16.29 4.33
N LYS A 119 -2.09 -17.44 3.64
CA LYS A 119 -1.30 -17.58 2.41
C LYS A 119 -2.08 -16.98 1.25
N VAL A 120 -1.91 -15.68 1.04
CA VAL A 120 -2.47 -14.96 -0.12
C VAL A 120 -1.41 -14.88 -1.22
N LYS A 121 -1.80 -15.18 -2.47
CA LYS A 121 -0.95 -15.04 -3.66
C LYS A 121 -1.46 -13.92 -4.57
N PHE A 122 -0.66 -12.89 -4.78
CA PHE A 122 -0.88 -11.88 -5.80
C PHE A 122 -0.32 -12.38 -7.14
N VAL A 123 -1.21 -12.55 -8.13
CA VAL A 123 -0.89 -13.06 -9.46
C VAL A 123 -0.97 -11.91 -10.46
N GLY A 124 0.16 -11.53 -11.02
CA GLY A 124 0.28 -10.47 -12.02
C GLY A 124 1.69 -10.33 -12.57
N THR A 125 1.83 -9.51 -13.59
CA THR A 125 3.13 -9.13 -14.16
C THR A 125 3.84 -8.11 -13.26
N ASP A 126 5.13 -7.90 -13.49
CA ASP A 126 5.93 -6.93 -12.73
C ASP A 126 5.39 -5.50 -12.91
N GLU A 127 4.86 -5.18 -14.08
CA GLU A 127 4.24 -3.90 -14.36
C GLU A 127 2.93 -3.73 -13.60
N GLU A 128 2.07 -4.76 -13.56
CA GLU A 128 0.82 -4.74 -12.79
C GLU A 128 1.08 -4.59 -11.29
N ILE A 129 2.11 -5.27 -10.76
CA ILE A 129 2.55 -5.16 -9.37
C ILE A 129 3.07 -3.74 -9.09
N ALA A 130 3.86 -3.16 -10.00
CA ALA A 130 4.36 -1.80 -9.86
C ALA A 130 3.23 -0.77 -9.87
N GLU A 131 2.29 -0.91 -10.80
CA GLU A 131 1.09 -0.06 -10.86
C GLU A 131 0.31 -0.13 -9.55
N PHE A 132 0.03 -1.34 -9.05
CA PHE A 132 -0.67 -1.52 -7.78
C PHE A 132 0.08 -0.85 -6.63
N ALA A 133 1.40 -1.04 -6.53
CA ALA A 133 2.21 -0.42 -5.49
C ALA A 133 2.11 1.11 -5.54
N MET A 134 2.20 1.72 -6.73
CA MET A 134 2.08 3.18 -6.89
C MET A 134 0.69 3.69 -6.53
N ARG A 135 -0.37 3.00 -6.95
CA ARG A 135 -1.75 3.33 -6.59
C ARG A 135 -1.97 3.24 -5.08
N PHE A 136 -1.47 2.18 -4.46
CA PHE A 136 -1.60 1.97 -3.02
C PHE A 136 -0.90 3.09 -2.25
N LEU A 137 0.35 3.41 -2.60
CA LEU A 137 1.09 4.53 -2.00
C LEU A 137 0.34 5.86 -2.10
N LEU A 138 -0.22 6.15 -3.27
CA LEU A 138 -1.01 7.35 -3.49
C LEU A 138 -2.23 7.39 -2.54
N GLY A 139 -2.90 6.24 -2.38
CA GLY A 139 -3.97 6.07 -1.39
C GLY A 139 -3.50 6.27 0.06
N GLN A 140 -2.27 5.84 0.41
CA GLN A 140 -1.72 6.10 1.75
C GLN A 140 -1.52 7.62 1.98
N LEU A 141 -0.94 8.32 1.00
CA LEU A 141 -0.69 9.77 1.08
C LEU A 141 -1.98 10.60 1.06
N GLY A 142 -3.00 10.12 0.35
CA GLY A 142 -4.32 10.75 0.23
C GLY A 142 -5.32 10.40 1.35
N HIS A 143 -4.97 9.47 2.26
CA HIS A 143 -5.89 8.88 3.25
C HIS A 143 -7.07 8.08 2.67
N ASP A 144 -6.94 7.57 1.45
CA ASP A 144 -7.93 6.70 0.78
C ASP A 144 -7.56 5.20 0.86
N TRP A 145 -6.60 4.86 1.72
CA TRP A 145 -6.08 3.49 1.84
C TRP A 145 -7.09 2.51 2.43
N GLU A 146 -8.04 2.95 3.27
CA GLU A 146 -9.09 2.09 3.85
C GLU A 146 -9.94 1.44 2.76
N TRP A 147 -10.39 2.23 1.78
CA TRP A 147 -11.14 1.75 0.62
C TRP A 147 -10.33 0.78 -0.23
N THR A 148 -9.04 1.04 -0.40
CA THR A 148 -8.16 0.13 -1.14
C THR A 148 -8.06 -1.22 -0.45
N ILE A 149 -7.94 -1.25 0.88
CA ILE A 149 -7.85 -2.50 1.64
C ILE A 149 -9.19 -3.22 1.68
N MET A 150 -10.30 -2.49 1.83
CA MET A 150 -11.65 -3.07 1.72
C MET A 150 -11.87 -3.73 0.36
N MET A 151 -11.46 -3.09 -0.73
CA MET A 151 -11.55 -3.69 -2.07
C MET A 151 -10.73 -4.97 -2.18
N ILE A 152 -9.48 -4.97 -1.68
CA ILE A 152 -8.64 -6.18 -1.64
C ILE A 152 -9.35 -7.28 -0.84
N TRP A 153 -9.94 -6.95 0.32
CA TRP A 153 -10.68 -7.88 1.15
C TRP A 153 -11.91 -8.46 0.43
N GLU A 154 -12.71 -7.62 -0.23
CA GLU A 154 -13.89 -8.02 -1.00
C GLU A 154 -13.54 -8.91 -2.19
N MET A 155 -12.52 -8.51 -2.98
CA MET A 155 -12.05 -9.27 -4.13
C MET A 155 -11.41 -10.61 -3.72
N LEU A 156 -10.74 -10.65 -2.56
CA LEU A 156 -10.18 -11.90 -2.05
C LEU A 156 -11.29 -12.84 -1.59
N GLY A 157 -12.30 -12.35 -0.87
CA GLY A 157 -13.35 -13.18 -0.27
C GLY A 157 -12.78 -14.41 0.43
N ASN A 158 -13.21 -15.60 -0.02
CA ASN A 158 -12.73 -16.90 0.47
C ASN A 158 -11.54 -17.48 -0.33
N GLU A 159 -11.09 -16.80 -1.38
CA GLU A 159 -9.99 -17.25 -2.23
C GLU A 159 -8.62 -17.01 -1.57
N ASN A 160 -7.59 -17.69 -2.07
CA ASN A 160 -6.22 -17.49 -1.58
C ASN A 160 -5.32 -16.79 -2.62
N SER A 161 -5.93 -16.22 -3.65
CA SER A 161 -5.21 -15.47 -4.67
C SER A 161 -6.00 -14.29 -5.18
N ILE A 162 -5.30 -13.21 -5.47
CA ILE A 162 -5.82 -12.01 -6.13
C ILE A 162 -5.14 -11.87 -7.49
N ASN A 163 -5.92 -11.60 -8.52
CA ASN A 163 -5.40 -11.16 -9.81
C ASN A 163 -5.11 -9.66 -9.75
N VAL A 164 -3.83 -9.28 -9.88
CA VAL A 164 -3.39 -7.87 -9.71
C VAL A 164 -3.90 -6.99 -10.85
N LYS A 165 -4.04 -7.53 -12.06
CA LYS A 165 -4.64 -6.81 -13.19
C LYS A 165 -6.08 -6.40 -12.89
N GLN A 166 -6.90 -7.35 -12.44
CA GLN A 166 -8.29 -7.08 -12.06
C GLN A 166 -8.36 -6.09 -10.90
N LEU A 167 -7.47 -6.21 -9.91
CA LEU A 167 -7.40 -5.26 -8.81
C LEU A 167 -7.10 -3.85 -9.30
N ASN A 168 -6.12 -3.69 -10.21
CA ASN A 168 -5.83 -2.39 -10.81
C ASN A 168 -7.01 -1.85 -11.63
N GLU A 169 -7.74 -2.70 -12.36
CA GLU A 169 -8.95 -2.33 -13.09
C GLU A 169 -10.05 -1.80 -12.15
N GLU A 170 -10.29 -2.47 -11.03
CA GLU A 170 -11.25 -2.00 -10.01
C GLU A 170 -10.79 -0.68 -9.38
N MET A 171 -9.49 -0.55 -9.08
CA MET A 171 -8.93 0.70 -8.55
C MET A 171 -9.03 1.88 -9.52
N LYS A 172 -9.15 1.66 -10.84
CA LYS A 172 -9.41 2.76 -11.80
C LYS A 172 -10.74 3.45 -11.55
N ASN A 173 -11.73 2.77 -10.97
CA ASN A 173 -13.02 3.38 -10.65
C ASN A 173 -12.91 4.49 -9.58
N PHE A 174 -11.80 4.49 -8.83
CA PHE A 174 -11.48 5.45 -7.78
C PHE A 174 -10.43 6.50 -8.23
N ASP A 175 -9.90 6.37 -9.46
CA ASP A 175 -8.95 7.32 -10.05
C ASP A 175 -9.70 8.45 -10.78
N TYR A 176 -10.36 9.29 -9.99
CA TYR A 176 -11.10 10.46 -10.50
C TYR A 176 -10.21 11.48 -11.21
N LEU A 177 -8.92 11.49 -10.89
CA LEU A 177 -7.90 12.35 -11.51
C LEU A 177 -7.38 11.81 -12.85
N GLY A 178 -7.70 10.56 -13.19
CA GLY A 178 -7.25 9.91 -14.42
C GLY A 178 -5.74 9.71 -14.49
N LEU A 179 -5.08 9.57 -13.35
CA LEU A 179 -3.63 9.41 -13.24
C LEU A 179 -3.16 8.08 -13.81
N PHE A 180 -3.99 7.05 -13.84
CA PHE A 180 -3.62 5.69 -14.22
C PHE A 180 -4.58 5.08 -15.26
N LYS A 181 -5.31 5.93 -16.01
CA LYS A 181 -6.25 5.48 -17.06
C LYS A 181 -5.52 4.81 -18.22
#